data_AF-C0RL40-F1
#
_entry.id   AF-C0RL40-F1
#
_cell.length_a   1.000
_cell.length_b   1.000
_cell.length_c   1.000
_cell.angle_alpha   90.00
_cell.angle_beta   90.00
_cell.angle_gamma   90.00
#
_symmetry.space_group_name_H-M   'P 1'
#
loop_
_entity.id
_entity.type
_entity.pdbx_description
1 polymer ?
#
loop_
_entity_poly.entity_id
_entity_poly.type
_entity_poly.pdbx_seq_one_letter_code
_entity_poly.pdbx_strand_id
1 'polypeptide(L)'
;MELDIVSLSRLQFAITALYHFLFVPLTLGLSVLLAIMETVYVMTGRLIWRQMTKFWGTLFGINFVMGVATGIVMEFQFGMNWSYYSHYVGDIFGAPLAIEGMMAFFLEATFVGLFFFGWDRLSKVGHLVATYAVAAGSNFSALWILIANGWMQNPVGSAFNPETMRMEITDFFAVLTNPVAQAKFVHTVSAGYATASIFVLGISAWYLLRGRSVELAKRSLTVAASFGLAASLSVVVLGDESGYLTNEHQKMKIAAIEAMWETEPAPASFTLFGFPDQEARETHFAVRIPWVMGLIGTRSLTTPIEGIDQLVQNAEKHIRNGIVAYDALQKIRAAGGTNAVSQEVRDAFADNSQWMGYALLLKRYVDDPRNATDEQIVKAANDTVPGVLPLFWAFRIMVGIGFFLILLTGTFFVLSARRALDRYPFLLKVAVFAIPLPWIAAEMGWVVAEFGRQPWSIEGILPTAVAVSNLGASTVLLTIVGFVVIYTVLFIIEMGLMLRAIKAGPEPDSKPEAMLAPASIAPAE
;
A
#
# COMPACT_ATOMS: atom_id res chain seq x y z
N MET A 1 -26.59 -3.57 -7.08
CA MET A 1 -25.41 -4.24 -7.68
C MET A 1 -25.90 -5.52 -8.29
N GLU A 2 -25.98 -5.60 -9.62
CA GLU A 2 -26.00 -6.91 -10.27
C GLU A 2 -24.63 -7.55 -10.02
N LEU A 3 -24.60 -8.80 -9.57
CA LEU A 3 -23.37 -9.55 -9.30
C LEU A 3 -22.73 -9.96 -10.64
N ASP A 4 -22.14 -9.00 -11.34
CA ASP A 4 -21.37 -9.25 -12.54
C ASP A 4 -19.98 -9.82 -12.20
N ILE A 5 -19.37 -10.48 -13.19
CA ILE A 5 -18.05 -11.12 -13.02
C ILE A 5 -16.97 -10.12 -12.63
N VAL A 6 -17.06 -8.88 -13.11
CA VAL A 6 -16.09 -7.82 -12.83
C VAL A 6 -16.15 -7.43 -11.36
N SER A 7 -17.35 -7.21 -10.82
CA SER A 7 -17.55 -6.86 -9.41
C SER A 7 -17.12 -7.99 -8.49
N LEU A 8 -17.40 -9.25 -8.85
CA LEU A 8 -16.93 -10.42 -8.10
C LEU A 8 -15.41 -10.53 -8.10
N SER A 9 -14.74 -10.40 -9.26
CA SER A 9 -13.28 -10.45 -9.36
C SER A 9 -12.61 -9.31 -8.59
N ARG A 10 -13.18 -8.10 -8.64
CA ARG A 10 -12.74 -6.95 -7.83
C ARG A 10 -12.90 -7.21 -6.34
N LEU A 11 -14.05 -7.74 -5.91
CA LEU A 11 -14.31 -8.07 -4.51
C LEU A 11 -13.35 -9.15 -4.01
N GLN A 12 -13.09 -10.16 -4.83
CA GLN A 12 -12.14 -11.22 -4.49
C GLN A 12 -10.75 -10.65 -4.26
N PHE A 13 -10.24 -9.86 -5.20
CA PHE A 13 -8.92 -9.24 -5.07
C PHE A 13 -8.85 -8.27 -3.88
N ALA A 14 -9.92 -7.50 -3.64
CA ALA A 14 -10.00 -6.61 -2.49
C ALA A 14 -9.92 -7.38 -1.18
N ILE A 15 -10.71 -8.44 -1.01
CA ILE A 15 -10.68 -9.26 0.21
C ILE A 15 -9.26 -9.79 0.45
N THR A 16 -8.63 -10.37 -0.57
CA THR A 16 -7.32 -10.99 -0.41
C THR A 16 -6.21 -9.98 -0.16
N ALA A 17 -6.25 -8.82 -0.83
CA ALA A 17 -5.30 -7.74 -0.62
C ALA A 17 -5.41 -7.14 0.79
N LEU A 18 -6.62 -6.84 1.26
CA LEU A 18 -6.85 -6.28 2.59
C LEU A 18 -6.44 -7.30 3.68
N TYR A 19 -6.77 -8.60 3.52
CA TYR A 19 -6.30 -9.63 4.45
C TYR A 19 -4.79 -9.73 4.49
N HIS A 20 -4.12 -9.72 3.34
CA HIS A 20 -2.66 -9.77 3.28
C HIS A 20 -2.04 -8.56 4.00
N PHE A 21 -2.61 -7.37 3.79
CA PHE A 21 -2.11 -6.13 4.38
C PHE A 21 -2.37 -6.00 5.89
N LEU A 22 -3.12 -6.90 6.52
CA LEU A 22 -3.14 -7.01 7.98
C LEU A 22 -1.78 -7.44 8.54
N PHE A 23 -1.02 -8.25 7.81
CA PHE A 23 0.23 -8.84 8.29
C PHE A 23 1.47 -8.06 7.83
N VAL A 24 1.45 -7.53 6.61
CA VAL A 24 2.57 -6.79 6.00
C VAL A 24 3.15 -5.66 6.87
N PRO A 25 2.35 -4.67 7.35
CA PRO A 25 2.90 -3.51 8.07
C PRO A 25 3.56 -3.92 9.39
N LEU A 26 3.05 -4.97 10.04
CA LEU A 26 3.65 -5.47 11.28
C LEU A 26 5.00 -6.13 11.02
N THR A 27 5.14 -6.92 9.94
CA THR A 27 6.42 -7.49 9.49
C THR A 27 7.44 -6.39 9.18
N LEU A 28 7.05 -5.39 8.37
CA LEU A 28 7.92 -4.28 7.97
C LEU A 28 8.48 -3.51 9.17
N GLY A 29 7.64 -3.18 10.14
CA GLY A 29 8.08 -2.41 11.29
C GLY A 29 8.78 -3.25 12.37
N LEU A 30 8.34 -4.49 12.62
CA LEU A 30 8.99 -5.35 13.61
C LEU A 30 10.40 -5.75 13.17
N SER A 31 10.64 -6.01 11.88
CA SER A 31 11.98 -6.37 11.39
C SER A 31 13.02 -5.28 11.72
N VAL A 32 12.66 -4.01 11.53
CA VAL A 32 13.52 -2.87 11.89
C VAL A 32 13.65 -2.70 13.41
N LEU A 33 12.55 -2.83 14.16
CA LEU A 33 12.59 -2.76 15.63
C LEU A 33 13.46 -3.86 16.24
N LEU A 34 13.45 -5.07 15.68
CA LEU A 34 14.31 -6.17 16.07
C LEU A 34 15.78 -5.85 15.80
N ALA A 35 16.10 -5.31 14.62
CA ALA A 35 17.45 -4.87 14.27
C ALA A 35 17.95 -3.78 15.24
N ILE A 36 17.08 -2.83 15.63
CA ILE A 36 17.42 -1.80 16.63
C ILE A 36 17.72 -2.43 17.99
N MET A 37 16.83 -3.29 18.50
CA MET A 37 17.01 -3.94 19.80
C MET A 37 18.27 -4.81 19.84
N GLU A 38 18.53 -5.55 18.77
CA GLU A 38 19.71 -6.40 18.68
C GLU A 38 21.01 -5.60 18.51
N THR A 39 20.98 -4.49 17.78
CA THR A 39 22.12 -3.55 17.71
C THR A 39 22.50 -3.09 19.11
N VAL A 40 21.52 -2.67 19.92
CA VAL A 40 21.77 -2.25 21.30
C VAL A 40 22.29 -3.41 22.15
N TYR A 41 21.82 -4.65 21.93
CA TYR A 41 22.39 -5.83 22.56
C TYR A 41 23.88 -6.00 22.21
N VAL A 42 24.24 -6.01 20.91
CA VAL A 42 25.62 -6.21 20.45
C VAL A 42 26.55 -5.13 20.98
N MET A 43 26.09 -3.87 21.02
CA MET A 43 26.86 -2.73 21.52
C MET A 43 27.04 -2.74 23.04
N THR A 44 26.01 -3.14 23.80
CA THR A 44 26.02 -3.01 25.27
C THR A 44 26.32 -4.30 26.03
N GLY A 45 26.19 -5.45 25.38
CA GLY A 45 26.31 -6.78 26.01
C GLY A 45 25.21 -7.11 27.03
N ARG A 46 24.19 -6.25 27.19
CA ARG A 46 23.15 -6.46 28.22
C ARG A 46 22.11 -7.48 27.73
N LEU A 47 22.01 -8.60 28.42
CA LEU A 47 21.14 -9.74 28.06
C LEU A 47 19.65 -9.38 27.91
N ILE A 48 19.17 -8.35 28.61
CA ILE A 48 17.77 -7.90 28.46
C ILE A 48 17.41 -7.49 27.03
N TRP A 49 18.35 -6.92 26.27
CA TRP A 49 18.10 -6.57 24.88
C TRP A 49 18.01 -7.79 23.98
N ARG A 50 18.83 -8.81 24.25
CA ARG A 50 18.70 -10.12 23.58
C ARG A 50 17.37 -10.78 23.88
N GLN A 51 16.95 -10.74 25.14
CA GLN A 51 15.64 -11.24 25.58
C GLN A 51 14.49 -10.50 24.88
N MET A 52 14.60 -9.17 24.74
CA MET A 52 13.66 -8.35 23.99
C MET A 52 13.59 -8.77 22.52
N THR A 53 14.74 -8.88 21.84
CA THR A 53 14.79 -9.32 20.44
C THR A 53 14.15 -10.69 20.24
N LYS A 54 14.43 -11.66 21.13
CA LYS A 54 13.81 -12.99 21.05
C LYS A 54 12.30 -12.95 21.25
N PHE A 55 11.81 -12.22 22.26
CA PHE A 55 10.37 -12.12 22.54
C PHE A 55 9.59 -11.46 21.40
N TRP A 56 10.05 -10.28 20.94
CA TRP A 56 9.42 -9.61 19.80
C TRP A 56 9.62 -10.41 18.50
N GLY A 57 10.71 -11.15 18.39
CA GLY A 57 11.00 -12.08 17.30
C GLY A 57 9.97 -13.20 17.22
N THR A 58 9.50 -13.72 18.35
CA THR A 58 8.41 -14.71 18.37
C THR A 58 7.12 -14.15 17.76
N LEU A 59 6.72 -12.93 18.14
CA LEU A 59 5.53 -12.29 17.58
C LEU A 59 5.70 -11.96 16.09
N PHE A 60 6.89 -11.49 15.71
CA PHE A 60 7.28 -11.32 14.31
C PHE A 60 7.12 -12.62 13.52
N GLY A 61 7.62 -13.75 14.03
CA GLY A 61 7.53 -15.05 13.34
C GLY A 61 6.10 -15.54 13.15
N ILE A 62 5.24 -15.37 14.17
CA ILE A 62 3.81 -15.70 14.09
C ILE A 62 3.13 -14.90 12.95
N ASN A 63 3.35 -13.59 12.92
CA ASN A 63 2.80 -12.71 11.88
C ASN A 63 3.41 -12.99 10.48
N PHE A 64 4.71 -13.23 10.43
CA PHE A 64 5.47 -13.42 9.19
C PHE A 64 4.95 -14.62 8.38
N VAL A 65 4.69 -15.75 9.05
CA VAL A 65 4.15 -16.95 8.40
C VAL A 65 2.80 -16.65 7.72
N MET A 66 1.96 -15.84 8.34
CA MET A 66 0.68 -15.42 7.77
C MET A 66 0.85 -14.47 6.57
N GLY A 67 1.80 -13.54 6.67
CA GLY A 67 2.18 -12.68 5.54
C GLY A 67 2.62 -13.48 4.33
N VAL A 68 3.50 -14.46 4.50
CA VAL A 68 3.96 -15.34 3.40
C VAL A 68 2.79 -16.15 2.80
N ALA A 69 1.97 -16.78 3.63
CA ALA A 69 0.85 -17.60 3.17
C ALA A 69 -0.16 -16.80 2.34
N THR A 70 -0.46 -15.57 2.75
CA THR A 70 -1.39 -14.69 2.02
C THR A 70 -0.74 -14.04 0.79
N GLY A 71 0.56 -13.74 0.83
CA GLY A 71 1.31 -13.16 -0.29
C GLY A 71 1.39 -14.10 -1.50
N ILE A 72 1.61 -15.40 -1.27
CA ILE A 72 1.60 -16.41 -2.35
C ILE A 72 0.29 -16.40 -3.13
N VAL A 73 -0.85 -16.27 -2.43
CA VAL A 73 -2.16 -16.24 -3.09
C VAL A 73 -2.32 -14.97 -3.94
N MET A 74 -1.84 -13.83 -3.44
CA MET A 74 -1.89 -12.56 -4.17
C MET A 74 -1.11 -12.63 -5.50
N GLU A 75 0.09 -13.21 -5.49
CA GLU A 75 0.90 -13.38 -6.69
C GLU A 75 0.15 -14.16 -7.78
N PHE A 76 -0.46 -15.30 -7.42
CA PHE A 76 -1.20 -16.12 -8.38
C PHE A 76 -2.50 -15.47 -8.87
N GLN A 77 -3.12 -14.56 -8.11
CA GLN A 77 -4.36 -13.92 -8.52
C GLN A 77 -4.22 -13.06 -9.77
N PHE A 78 -3.06 -12.42 -9.99
CA PHE A 78 -2.79 -11.68 -11.22
C PHE A 78 -2.91 -12.58 -12.45
N GLY A 79 -2.40 -13.81 -12.39
CA GLY A 79 -2.49 -14.77 -13.50
C GLY A 79 -3.87 -15.42 -13.68
N MET A 80 -4.60 -15.68 -12.58
CA MET A 80 -5.86 -16.42 -12.64
C MET A 80 -7.06 -15.54 -13.01
N ASN A 81 -7.29 -14.47 -12.26
CA ASN A 81 -8.53 -13.66 -12.38
C ASN A 81 -8.35 -12.41 -13.24
N TRP A 82 -7.11 -12.09 -13.61
CA TRP A 82 -6.72 -10.89 -14.34
C TRP A 82 -5.84 -11.26 -15.54
N SER A 83 -6.27 -12.22 -16.36
CA SER A 83 -5.46 -12.75 -17.46
C SER A 83 -5.21 -11.73 -18.57
N TYR A 84 -6.22 -10.92 -18.92
CA TYR A 84 -6.04 -9.85 -19.91
C TYR A 84 -5.12 -8.76 -19.38
N TYR A 85 -5.24 -8.38 -18.10
CA TYR A 85 -4.27 -7.51 -17.43
C TYR A 85 -2.84 -8.06 -17.56
N SER A 86 -2.63 -9.32 -17.17
CA SER A 86 -1.30 -9.96 -17.20
C SER A 86 -0.71 -10.01 -18.61
N HIS A 87 -1.53 -10.22 -19.64
CA HIS A 87 -1.08 -10.12 -21.03
C HIS A 87 -0.76 -8.69 -21.44
N TYR A 88 -1.65 -7.74 -21.10
CA TYR A 88 -1.60 -6.36 -21.59
C TYR A 88 -0.45 -5.56 -20.99
N VAL A 89 -0.06 -5.81 -19.74
CA VAL A 89 1.02 -5.07 -19.05
C VAL A 89 2.13 -5.95 -18.49
N GLY A 90 2.15 -7.25 -18.81
CA GLY A 90 3.09 -8.20 -18.23
C GLY A 90 4.57 -7.87 -18.48
N ASP A 91 4.89 -7.19 -19.57
CA ASP A 91 6.26 -6.77 -19.89
C ASP A 91 6.79 -5.75 -18.86
N ILE A 92 5.93 -4.85 -18.39
CA ILE A 92 6.28 -3.81 -17.40
C ILE A 92 6.05 -4.31 -15.98
N PHE A 93 4.86 -4.84 -15.71
CA PHE A 93 4.44 -5.21 -14.36
C PHE A 93 5.14 -6.47 -13.87
N GLY A 94 5.41 -7.43 -14.76
CA GLY A 94 6.04 -8.71 -14.38
C GLY A 94 7.50 -8.57 -13.98
N ALA A 95 8.23 -7.60 -14.54
CA ALA A 95 9.66 -7.43 -14.27
C ALA A 95 9.96 -7.07 -12.79
N PRO A 96 9.33 -6.04 -12.18
CA PRO A 96 9.48 -5.76 -10.75
C PRO A 96 9.11 -6.94 -9.84
N LEU A 97 8.02 -7.67 -10.14
CA LEU A 97 7.59 -8.84 -9.36
C LEU A 97 8.62 -9.98 -9.42
N ALA A 98 9.20 -10.24 -10.59
CA ALA A 98 10.25 -11.25 -10.72
C ALA A 98 11.53 -10.85 -9.96
N ILE A 99 11.92 -9.57 -10.02
CA ILE A 99 13.08 -9.05 -9.29
C ILE A 99 12.84 -9.08 -7.78
N GLU A 100 11.63 -8.76 -7.33
CA GLU A 100 11.20 -8.91 -5.93
C GLU A 100 11.47 -10.32 -5.41
N GLY A 101 11.01 -11.34 -6.16
CA GLY A 101 11.23 -12.73 -5.81
C GLY A 101 12.72 -13.08 -5.68
N MET A 102 13.53 -12.68 -6.66
CA MET A 102 14.98 -12.99 -6.68
C MET A 102 15.79 -12.24 -5.62
N MET A 103 15.48 -10.98 -5.36
CA MET A 103 16.29 -10.09 -4.51
C MET A 103 15.79 -10.04 -3.07
N ALA A 104 14.50 -9.86 -2.87
CA ALA A 104 13.91 -9.61 -1.56
C ALA A 104 13.46 -10.90 -0.87
N PHE A 105 12.63 -11.72 -1.54
CA PHE A 105 12.07 -12.92 -0.92
C PHE A 105 13.15 -13.93 -0.55
N PHE A 106 14.12 -14.20 -1.43
CA PHE A 106 15.23 -15.10 -1.10
C PHE A 106 16.07 -14.59 0.07
N LEU A 107 16.34 -13.29 0.13
CA LEU A 107 17.09 -12.68 1.23
C LEU A 107 16.33 -12.84 2.55
N GLU A 108 15.07 -12.42 2.59
CA GLU A 108 14.24 -12.50 3.78
C GLU A 108 14.01 -13.95 4.24
N ALA A 109 13.60 -14.84 3.33
CA ALA A 109 13.28 -16.23 3.64
C ALA A 109 14.50 -17.05 4.10
N THR A 110 15.69 -16.73 3.59
CA THR A 110 16.93 -17.40 4.02
C THR A 110 17.36 -16.90 5.39
N PHE A 111 17.42 -15.58 5.58
CA PHE A 111 17.95 -15.01 6.82
C PHE A 111 16.96 -15.04 7.99
N VAL A 112 15.65 -15.17 7.75
CA VAL A 112 14.68 -15.37 8.84
C VAL A 112 14.88 -16.72 9.53
N GLY A 113 15.24 -17.76 8.79
CA GLY A 113 15.64 -19.04 9.38
C GLY A 113 16.88 -18.91 10.25
N LEU A 114 17.88 -18.16 9.77
CA LEU A 114 19.10 -17.87 10.53
C LEU A 114 18.81 -17.00 11.78
N PHE A 115 17.88 -16.06 11.70
CA PHE A 115 17.45 -15.24 12.85
C PHE A 115 16.82 -16.07 13.97
N PHE A 116 16.01 -17.09 13.64
CA PHE A 116 15.39 -17.92 14.68
C PHE A 116 16.32 -18.99 15.23
N PHE A 117 17.11 -19.63 14.37
CA PHE A 117 17.91 -20.80 14.76
C PHE A 117 19.41 -20.52 14.93
N GLY A 118 19.85 -19.30 14.63
CA GLY A 118 21.25 -18.91 14.65
C GLY A 118 21.79 -18.44 15.99
N TRP A 119 20.96 -18.22 17.02
CA TRP A 119 21.41 -17.69 18.32
C TRP A 119 22.56 -18.46 18.97
N ASP A 120 22.59 -19.78 18.81
CA ASP A 120 23.63 -20.65 19.36
C ASP A 120 24.69 -21.08 18.31
N ARG A 121 24.58 -20.58 17.07
CA ARG A 121 25.44 -20.98 15.93
C ARG A 121 26.15 -19.83 15.22
N LEU A 122 25.74 -18.59 15.46
CA LEU A 122 26.31 -17.38 14.89
C LEU A 122 26.91 -16.50 15.98
N SER A 123 27.91 -15.70 15.62
CA SER A 123 28.47 -14.72 16.54
C SER A 123 27.42 -13.64 16.74
N LYS A 124 27.49 -12.88 17.83
CA LYS A 124 26.54 -11.77 18.05
C LYS A 124 26.49 -10.79 16.86
N VAL A 125 27.61 -10.57 16.18
CA VAL A 125 27.68 -9.75 14.95
C VAL A 125 27.10 -10.49 13.75
N GLY A 126 27.40 -11.78 13.59
CA GLY A 126 26.84 -12.59 12.51
C GLY A 126 25.31 -12.73 12.61
N HIS A 127 24.79 -12.85 13.83
CA HIS A 127 23.34 -12.84 14.09
C HIS A 127 22.73 -11.48 13.77
N LEU A 128 23.38 -10.38 14.18
CA LEU A 128 22.92 -9.03 13.87
C LEU A 128 22.86 -8.77 12.35
N VAL A 129 23.85 -9.26 11.60
CA VAL A 129 23.83 -9.19 10.12
C VAL A 129 22.63 -9.95 9.56
N ALA A 130 22.30 -11.13 10.12
CA ALA A 130 21.10 -11.86 9.71
C ALA A 130 19.82 -11.05 9.98
N THR A 131 19.72 -10.41 11.14
CA THR A 131 18.56 -9.57 11.49
C THR A 131 18.42 -8.36 10.55
N TYR A 132 19.53 -7.70 10.19
CA TYR A 132 19.51 -6.64 9.19
C TYR A 132 19.18 -7.13 7.78
N ALA A 133 19.62 -8.34 7.41
CA ALA A 133 19.26 -8.94 6.12
C ALA A 133 17.76 -9.24 6.04
N VAL A 134 17.13 -9.71 7.13
CA VAL A 134 15.66 -9.83 7.22
C VAL A 134 15.00 -8.47 7.02
N ALA A 135 15.42 -7.44 7.76
CA ALA A 135 14.84 -6.10 7.64
C ALA A 135 15.03 -5.49 6.24
N ALA A 136 16.18 -5.68 5.61
CA ALA A 136 16.46 -5.25 4.24
C ALA A 136 15.59 -6.01 3.23
N GLY A 137 15.44 -7.34 3.38
CA GLY A 137 14.59 -8.17 2.56
C GLY A 137 13.13 -7.70 2.59
N SER A 138 12.55 -7.50 3.77
CA SER A 138 11.17 -7.01 3.90
C SER A 138 10.98 -5.64 3.22
N ASN A 139 11.96 -4.73 3.36
CA ASN A 139 11.89 -3.39 2.76
C ASN A 139 12.12 -3.39 1.25
N PHE A 140 12.99 -4.25 0.72
CA PHE A 140 13.16 -4.39 -0.72
C PHE A 140 11.93 -5.04 -1.37
N SER A 141 11.23 -5.93 -0.67
CA SER A 141 9.94 -6.43 -1.15
C SER A 141 8.94 -5.29 -1.29
N ALA A 142 8.77 -4.49 -0.23
CA ALA A 142 7.92 -3.30 -0.29
C ALA A 142 8.32 -2.33 -1.41
N LEU A 143 9.62 -2.15 -1.68
CA LEU A 143 10.10 -1.31 -2.77
C LEU A 143 9.60 -1.81 -4.14
N TRP A 144 9.87 -3.07 -4.47
CA TRP A 144 9.55 -3.60 -5.80
C TRP A 144 8.05 -3.69 -6.05
N ILE A 145 7.27 -4.11 -5.06
CA ILE A 145 5.81 -4.18 -5.20
C ILE A 145 5.18 -2.78 -5.33
N LEU A 146 5.75 -1.76 -4.65
CA LEU A 146 5.28 -0.37 -4.74
C LEU A 146 5.77 0.35 -5.99
N ILE A 147 6.87 -0.09 -6.61
CA ILE A 147 7.23 0.32 -7.98
C ILE A 147 6.17 -0.18 -8.96
N ALA A 148 5.80 -1.47 -8.89
CA ALA A 148 4.77 -2.05 -9.74
C ALA A 148 3.43 -1.32 -9.56
N ASN A 149 2.99 -1.14 -8.31
CA ASN A 149 1.73 -0.46 -8.01
C ASN A 149 1.79 1.07 -8.28
N GLY A 150 2.93 1.73 -8.09
CA GLY A 150 3.13 3.13 -8.45
C GLY A 150 3.05 3.35 -9.96
N TRP A 151 3.55 2.42 -10.76
CA TRP A 151 3.39 2.44 -12.21
C TRP A 151 1.92 2.27 -12.64
N MET A 152 1.14 1.43 -11.96
CA MET A 152 -0.31 1.33 -12.22
C MET A 152 -1.06 2.66 -12.03
N GLN A 153 -0.52 3.54 -11.20
CA GLN A 153 -1.08 4.84 -10.85
C GLN A 153 -0.54 5.96 -11.77
N ASN A 154 0.66 5.81 -12.31
CA ASN A 154 1.30 6.76 -13.23
C ASN A 154 2.18 5.99 -14.23
N PRO A 155 1.65 5.57 -15.39
CA PRO A 155 2.29 4.60 -16.27
C PRO A 155 3.38 5.22 -17.18
N VAL A 156 4.43 5.77 -16.57
CA VAL A 156 5.60 6.32 -17.26
C VAL A 156 6.52 5.22 -17.83
N GLY A 157 7.38 5.56 -18.78
CA GLY A 157 8.40 4.64 -19.31
C GLY A 157 7.86 3.46 -20.12
N SER A 158 6.63 3.57 -20.65
CA SER A 158 5.96 2.53 -21.42
C SER A 158 5.14 3.10 -22.58
N ALA A 159 4.96 2.31 -23.63
CA ALA A 159 4.12 2.67 -24.77
C ALA A 159 3.32 1.46 -25.26
N PHE A 160 2.14 1.69 -25.83
CA PHE A 160 1.34 0.64 -26.44
C PHE A 160 1.89 0.27 -27.82
N ASN A 161 2.12 -1.02 -28.04
CA ASN A 161 2.55 -1.55 -29.32
C ASN A 161 1.35 -2.17 -30.07
N PRO A 162 0.95 -1.60 -31.23
CA PRO A 162 -0.21 -2.09 -32.00
C PRO A 162 0.01 -3.45 -32.66
N GLU A 163 1.26 -3.91 -32.77
CA GLU A 163 1.59 -5.21 -33.35
C GLU A 163 1.49 -6.33 -32.32
N THR A 164 2.02 -6.11 -31.12
CA THR A 164 1.99 -7.08 -30.01
C THR A 164 0.74 -6.96 -29.14
N MET A 165 -0.06 -5.90 -29.33
CA MET A 165 -1.33 -5.62 -28.64
C MET A 165 -1.20 -5.50 -27.11
N ARG A 166 -0.05 -5.01 -26.65
CA ARG A 166 0.28 -4.83 -25.23
C ARG A 166 1.12 -3.57 -25.01
N MET A 167 1.20 -3.15 -23.76
CA MET A 167 2.17 -2.15 -23.32
C MET A 167 3.57 -2.80 -23.25
N GLU A 168 4.59 -2.07 -23.71
CA GLU A 168 5.98 -2.50 -23.66
C GLU A 168 6.85 -1.43 -22.97
N ILE A 169 7.92 -1.86 -22.30
CA ILE A 169 8.86 -0.94 -21.64
C ILE A 169 9.62 -0.15 -22.70
N THR A 170 9.58 1.18 -22.62
CA THR A 170 10.43 2.07 -23.43
C THR A 170 11.62 2.60 -22.63
N ASP A 171 11.44 2.78 -21.31
CA ASP A 171 12.49 3.25 -20.40
C ASP A 171 12.29 2.62 -19.00
N PHE A 172 13.09 1.61 -18.68
CA PHE A 172 13.04 0.94 -17.38
C PHE A 172 13.45 1.87 -16.22
N PHE A 173 14.37 2.81 -16.46
CA PHE A 173 14.82 3.73 -15.42
C PHE A 173 13.73 4.72 -15.04
N ALA A 174 12.93 5.17 -16.02
CA ALA A 174 11.74 5.97 -15.75
C ALA A 174 10.69 5.22 -14.92
N VAL A 175 10.50 3.91 -15.16
CA VAL A 175 9.61 3.07 -14.33
C VAL A 175 10.14 2.99 -12.89
N LEU A 176 11.45 2.76 -12.71
CA LEU A 176 12.08 2.64 -11.41
C LEU A 176 12.03 3.96 -10.60
N THR A 177 12.29 5.08 -11.26
CA THR A 177 12.36 6.42 -10.64
C THR A 177 11.03 7.17 -10.65
N ASN A 178 9.93 6.48 -10.96
CA ASN A 178 8.59 7.04 -10.98
C ASN A 178 8.27 7.77 -9.66
N PRO A 179 7.97 9.08 -9.67
CA PRO A 179 7.78 9.87 -8.45
C PRO A 179 6.63 9.34 -7.60
N VAL A 180 5.57 8.79 -8.22
CA VAL A 180 4.45 8.18 -7.51
C VAL A 180 4.88 6.90 -6.80
N ALA A 181 5.72 6.07 -7.43
CA ALA A 181 6.28 4.89 -6.78
C ALA A 181 7.15 5.24 -5.56
N GLN A 182 8.00 6.26 -5.69
CA GLN A 182 8.86 6.72 -4.60
C GLN A 182 8.03 7.23 -3.41
N ALA A 183 7.03 8.09 -3.65
CA ALA A 183 6.16 8.59 -2.60
C ALA A 183 5.37 7.46 -1.92
N LYS A 184 4.80 6.53 -2.71
CA LYS A 184 4.07 5.36 -2.16
C LYS A 184 4.99 4.45 -1.35
N PHE A 185 6.21 4.19 -1.82
CA PHE A 185 7.21 3.42 -1.09
C PHE A 185 7.46 3.98 0.30
N VAL A 186 7.93 5.23 0.37
CA VAL A 186 8.34 5.79 1.67
C VAL A 186 7.14 5.99 2.60
N HIS A 187 5.96 6.37 2.07
CA HIS A 187 4.74 6.50 2.87
C HIS A 187 4.27 5.16 3.46
N THR A 188 4.21 4.10 2.64
CA THR A 188 3.70 2.78 3.05
C THR A 188 4.65 2.10 4.03
N VAL A 189 5.96 2.18 3.79
CA VAL A 189 6.99 1.65 4.69
C VAL A 189 6.97 2.39 6.03
N SER A 190 6.89 3.73 6.02
CA SER A 190 6.76 4.53 7.24
C SER A 190 5.49 4.18 8.02
N ALA A 191 4.38 3.89 7.32
CA ALA A 191 3.14 3.44 7.94
C ALA A 191 3.30 2.06 8.61
N GLY A 192 4.03 1.13 7.99
CA GLY A 192 4.42 -0.14 8.61
C GLY A 192 5.25 0.05 9.88
N TYR A 193 6.20 0.98 9.85
CA TYR A 193 7.03 1.34 11.01
C TYR A 193 6.18 1.92 12.16
N ALA A 194 5.22 2.79 11.85
CA ALA A 194 4.29 3.32 12.83
C ALA A 194 3.40 2.21 13.42
N THR A 195 2.87 1.31 12.58
CA THR A 195 2.05 0.16 13.00
C THR A 195 2.78 -0.72 14.02
N ALA A 196 3.99 -1.17 13.71
CA ALA A 196 4.75 -2.01 14.63
C ALA A 196 5.14 -1.26 15.92
N SER A 197 5.43 0.04 15.81
CA SER A 197 5.72 0.88 16.98
C SER A 197 4.53 0.96 17.93
N ILE A 198 3.33 1.20 17.40
CA ILE A 198 2.10 1.23 18.21
C ILE A 198 1.77 -0.15 18.78
N PHE A 199 2.02 -1.23 18.04
CA PHE A 199 1.87 -2.59 18.54
C PHE A 199 2.79 -2.87 19.74
N VAL A 200 4.09 -2.58 19.62
CA VAL A 200 5.08 -2.74 20.70
C VAL A 200 4.73 -1.85 21.89
N LEU A 201 4.34 -0.59 21.63
CA LEU A 201 3.93 0.38 22.63
C LEU A 201 2.68 -0.08 23.40
N GLY A 202 1.65 -0.54 22.71
CA GLY A 202 0.39 -1.00 23.30
C GLY A 202 0.58 -2.25 24.16
N ILE A 203 1.29 -3.28 23.66
CA ILE A 203 1.57 -4.49 24.44
C ILE A 203 2.43 -4.19 25.66
N SER A 204 3.44 -3.33 25.51
CA SER A 204 4.29 -2.91 26.62
C SER A 204 3.52 -2.10 27.66
N ALA A 205 2.60 -1.24 27.23
CA ALA A 205 1.69 -0.52 28.12
C ALA A 205 0.78 -1.48 28.90
N TRP A 206 0.28 -2.53 28.24
CA TRP A 206 -0.48 -3.59 28.90
C TRP A 206 0.34 -4.30 29.98
N TYR A 207 1.59 -4.65 29.71
CA TYR A 207 2.49 -5.25 30.72
C TYR A 207 2.68 -4.35 31.94
N LEU A 208 2.89 -3.03 31.74
CA LEU A 208 3.00 -2.07 32.84
C LEU A 208 1.71 -1.97 33.67
N LEU A 209 0.54 -1.94 33.01
CA LEU A 209 -0.76 -1.93 33.70
C LEU A 209 -0.98 -3.19 34.55
N ARG A 210 -0.37 -4.32 34.18
CA ARG A 210 -0.46 -5.59 34.90
C ARG A 210 0.69 -5.79 35.89
N GLY A 211 1.64 -4.86 35.99
CA GLY A 211 2.84 -4.99 36.82
C GLY A 211 3.76 -6.16 36.41
N ARG A 212 3.70 -6.61 35.15
CA ARG A 212 4.48 -7.75 34.63
C ARG A 212 5.62 -7.26 33.75
N SER A 213 6.76 -7.96 33.77
CA SER A 213 7.90 -7.71 32.88
C SER A 213 8.29 -6.24 32.76
N VAL A 214 8.22 -5.51 33.88
CA VAL A 214 8.27 -4.03 33.93
C VAL A 214 9.53 -3.48 33.26
N GLU A 215 10.67 -4.11 33.49
CA GLU A 215 11.95 -3.73 32.92
C GLU A 215 11.99 -3.82 31.40
N LEU A 216 11.44 -4.90 30.84
CA LEU A 216 11.34 -5.11 29.40
C LEU A 216 10.32 -4.15 28.79
N ALA A 217 9.17 -3.98 29.45
CA ALA A 217 8.10 -3.11 29.00
C ALA A 217 8.54 -1.64 28.92
N LYS A 218 9.25 -1.11 29.94
CA LYS A 218 9.77 0.27 29.90
C LYS A 218 10.75 0.49 28.75
N ARG A 219 11.68 -0.44 28.51
CA ARG A 219 12.67 -0.33 27.42
C ARG A 219 12.01 -0.46 26.05
N SER A 220 11.08 -1.40 25.90
CA SER A 220 10.30 -1.58 24.68
C SER A 220 9.47 -0.33 24.37
N LEU A 221 8.82 0.28 25.37
CA LEU A 221 8.11 1.56 25.25
C LEU A 221 9.02 2.68 24.77
N THR A 222 10.23 2.81 25.33
CA THR A 222 11.17 3.86 24.92
C THR A 222 11.58 3.73 23.45
N VAL A 223 11.92 2.52 23.00
CA VAL A 223 12.27 2.27 21.59
C VAL A 223 11.07 2.56 20.69
N ALA A 224 9.91 1.99 21.02
CA ALA A 224 8.69 2.14 20.24
C ALA A 224 8.18 3.59 20.17
N ALA A 225 8.26 4.35 21.26
CA ALA A 225 7.85 5.75 21.26
C ALA A 225 8.79 6.62 20.39
N SER A 226 10.10 6.37 20.45
CA SER A 226 11.09 7.15 19.69
C SER A 226 11.02 6.84 18.20
N PHE A 227 11.03 5.56 17.84
CA PHE A 227 10.91 5.11 16.45
C PHE A 227 9.52 5.43 15.88
N GLY A 228 8.47 5.20 16.67
CA GLY A 228 7.09 5.49 16.28
C GLY A 228 6.81 6.97 16.06
N LEU A 229 7.44 7.87 16.82
CA LEU A 229 7.34 9.31 16.58
C LEU A 229 7.98 9.69 15.24
N ALA A 230 9.20 9.23 14.98
CA ALA A 230 9.87 9.47 13.71
C ALA A 230 9.06 8.89 12.53
N ALA A 231 8.57 7.67 12.66
CA ALA A 231 7.73 7.02 11.66
C ALA A 231 6.41 7.77 11.43
N SER A 232 5.69 8.16 12.49
CA SER A 232 4.40 8.85 12.35
C SER A 232 4.55 10.25 11.74
N LEU A 233 5.62 10.97 12.07
CA LEU A 233 5.96 12.24 11.42
C LEU A 233 6.28 12.03 9.93
N SER A 234 7.07 11.00 9.62
CA SER A 234 7.39 10.61 8.24
C SER A 234 6.12 10.30 7.44
N VAL A 235 5.19 9.52 8.00
CA VAL A 235 3.90 9.18 7.35
C VAL A 235 3.13 10.43 6.95
N VAL A 236 2.99 11.41 7.85
CA VAL A 236 2.19 12.62 7.57
C VAL A 236 2.87 13.51 6.54
N VAL A 237 4.18 13.75 6.66
CA VAL A 237 4.93 14.57 5.69
C VAL A 237 4.91 13.95 4.30
N LEU A 238 5.12 12.64 4.21
CA LEU A 238 5.10 11.92 2.93
C LEU A 238 3.68 11.72 2.40
N GLY A 239 2.68 11.73 3.29
CA GLY A 239 1.27 11.71 2.91
C GLY A 239 0.86 13.00 2.22
N ASP A 240 1.34 14.15 2.72
CA ASP A 240 1.19 15.45 2.07
C ASP A 240 1.85 15.46 0.68
N GLU A 241 3.08 14.94 0.56
CA GLU A 241 3.76 14.83 -0.74
C GLU A 241 3.04 13.89 -1.72
N SER A 242 2.52 12.76 -1.23
CA SER A 242 1.69 11.85 -2.03
C SER A 242 0.40 12.53 -2.51
N GLY A 243 -0.22 13.36 -1.67
CA GLY A 243 -1.39 14.16 -2.03
C GLY A 243 -1.11 15.16 -3.16
N TYR A 244 0.03 15.85 -3.07
CA TYR A 244 0.50 16.76 -4.12
C TYR A 244 0.72 16.04 -5.46
N LEU A 245 1.49 14.96 -5.48
CA LEU A 245 1.75 14.17 -6.70
C LEU A 245 0.49 13.55 -7.29
N THR A 246 -0.47 13.16 -6.43
CA THR A 246 -1.78 12.68 -6.89
C THR A 246 -2.56 13.78 -7.59
N ASN A 247 -2.46 15.04 -7.17
CA ASN A 247 -3.11 16.15 -7.86
C ASN A 247 -2.52 16.41 -9.25
N GLU A 248 -1.22 16.15 -9.45
CA GLU A 248 -0.57 16.30 -10.76
C GLU A 248 -1.00 15.19 -11.75
N HIS A 249 -1.13 13.95 -11.28
CA HIS A 249 -1.31 12.78 -12.16
C HIS A 249 -2.71 12.14 -12.11
N GLN A 250 -3.48 12.34 -11.04
CA GLN A 250 -4.79 11.72 -10.79
C GLN A 250 -5.78 12.71 -10.15
N LYS A 251 -6.10 13.76 -10.89
CA LYS A 251 -7.00 14.85 -10.46
C LYS A 251 -8.36 14.35 -9.97
N MET A 252 -8.95 13.35 -10.65
CA MET A 252 -10.26 12.79 -10.26
C MET A 252 -10.25 12.21 -8.85
N LYS A 253 -9.14 11.56 -8.45
CA LYS A 253 -9.00 10.99 -7.11
C LYS A 253 -9.00 12.09 -6.04
N ILE A 254 -8.24 13.17 -6.25
CA ILE A 254 -8.22 14.31 -5.32
C ILE A 254 -9.58 14.99 -5.24
N ALA A 255 -10.21 15.26 -6.39
CA ALA A 255 -11.53 15.87 -6.43
C ALA A 255 -12.58 15.02 -5.71
N ALA A 256 -12.51 13.68 -5.83
CA ALA A 256 -13.38 12.76 -5.12
C ALA A 256 -13.09 12.67 -3.60
N ILE A 257 -11.81 12.66 -3.19
CA ILE A 257 -11.43 12.66 -1.77
C ILE A 257 -11.91 13.93 -1.06
N GLU A 258 -11.83 15.08 -1.73
CA GLU A 258 -12.24 16.37 -1.18
C GLU A 258 -13.71 16.73 -1.43
N ALA A 259 -14.42 15.89 -2.20
CA ALA A 259 -15.78 16.14 -2.68
C ALA A 259 -15.95 17.51 -3.36
N MET A 260 -15.03 17.79 -4.29
CA MET A 260 -15.00 18.99 -5.13
C MET A 260 -15.85 18.77 -6.39
N TRP A 261 -17.14 19.06 -6.31
CA TRP A 261 -18.06 18.90 -7.44
C TRP A 261 -17.71 19.89 -8.56
N GLU A 262 -17.56 21.16 -8.20
CA GLU A 262 -17.13 22.24 -9.10
C GLU A 262 -15.65 22.56 -8.92
N THR A 263 -15.05 23.22 -9.92
CA THR A 263 -13.66 23.69 -9.85
C THR A 263 -13.51 24.72 -8.73
N GLU A 264 -12.63 24.44 -7.78
CA GLU A 264 -12.40 25.28 -6.62
C GLU A 264 -11.50 26.47 -7.02
N PRO A 265 -11.93 27.73 -6.77
CA PRO A 265 -11.11 28.89 -7.03
C PRO A 265 -9.90 28.93 -6.11
N ALA A 266 -8.80 29.47 -6.60
CA ALA A 266 -7.61 29.67 -5.78
C ALA A 266 -7.81 30.81 -4.76
N PRO A 267 -7.34 30.66 -3.51
CA PRO A 267 -6.79 29.44 -2.89
C PRO A 267 -7.88 28.46 -2.42
N ALA A 268 -7.79 27.20 -2.86
CA ALA A 268 -8.79 26.17 -2.59
C ALA A 268 -8.90 25.82 -1.10
N SER A 269 -10.12 25.53 -0.65
CA SER A 269 -10.43 25.12 0.73
C SER A 269 -10.31 23.60 0.94
N PHE A 270 -9.98 23.17 2.15
CA PHE A 270 -9.98 21.76 2.56
C PHE A 270 -11.29 21.40 3.24
N THR A 271 -11.96 20.32 2.83
CA THR A 271 -13.27 19.95 3.40
C THR A 271 -13.08 19.02 4.59
N LEU A 272 -12.94 19.55 5.80
CA LEU A 272 -12.69 18.76 7.01
C LEU A 272 -13.80 17.75 7.33
N PHE A 273 -15.06 18.11 7.10
CA PHE A 273 -16.23 17.30 7.42
C PHE A 273 -17.35 17.58 6.42
N GLY A 274 -18.19 16.59 6.16
CA GLY A 274 -19.37 16.72 5.30
C GLY A 274 -19.94 15.35 4.91
N PHE A 275 -21.10 15.37 4.27
CA PHE A 275 -21.71 14.18 3.67
C PHE A 275 -21.89 14.42 2.17
N PRO A 276 -20.94 13.95 1.33
CA PRO A 276 -21.05 14.04 -0.12
C PRO A 276 -22.25 13.25 -0.64
N ASP A 277 -23.11 13.90 -1.42
CA ASP A 277 -24.19 13.30 -2.20
C ASP A 277 -23.79 13.32 -3.68
N GLN A 278 -23.55 12.14 -4.24
CA GLN A 278 -23.08 11.97 -5.61
C GLN A 278 -24.20 12.09 -6.65
N GLU A 279 -25.45 11.82 -6.28
CA GLU A 279 -26.59 12.00 -7.18
C GLU A 279 -26.94 13.48 -7.30
N ALA A 280 -26.94 14.19 -6.17
CA ALA A 280 -27.21 15.63 -6.14
C ALA A 280 -25.98 16.49 -6.56
N ARG A 281 -24.77 15.90 -6.58
CA ARG A 281 -23.48 16.57 -6.82
C ARG A 281 -23.24 17.74 -5.86
N GLU A 282 -23.53 17.51 -4.58
CA GLU A 282 -23.35 18.50 -3.53
C GLU A 282 -22.86 17.84 -2.23
N THR A 283 -22.25 18.63 -1.35
CA THR A 283 -21.74 18.14 -0.06
C THR A 283 -22.52 18.79 1.07
N HIS A 284 -23.37 18.01 1.73
CA HIS A 284 -24.19 18.51 2.84
C HIS A 284 -23.35 18.69 4.11
N PHE A 285 -23.71 19.72 4.90
CA PHE A 285 -23.08 20.02 6.20
C PHE A 285 -21.55 20.21 6.11
N ALA A 286 -21.05 20.73 4.99
CA ALA A 286 -19.63 20.89 4.74
C ALA A 286 -18.98 21.88 5.73
N VAL A 287 -17.97 21.42 6.46
CA VAL A 287 -17.07 22.26 7.25
C VAL A 287 -15.75 22.36 6.50
N ARG A 288 -15.41 23.58 6.06
CA ARG A 288 -14.24 23.85 5.23
C ARG A 288 -13.22 24.69 6.00
N ILE A 289 -11.94 24.34 5.84
CA ILE A 289 -10.81 25.12 6.33
C ILE A 289 -10.24 25.90 5.13
N PRO A 290 -10.28 27.24 5.14
CA PRO A 290 -9.78 28.03 4.02
C PRO A 290 -8.31 27.75 3.70
N TRP A 291 -7.98 27.75 2.41
CA TRP A 291 -6.62 27.80 1.83
C TRP A 291 -5.73 26.57 2.03
N VAL A 292 -6.07 25.70 2.98
CA VAL A 292 -5.26 24.50 3.29
C VAL A 292 -5.06 23.65 2.04
N MET A 293 -6.11 23.43 1.25
CA MET A 293 -6.01 22.61 0.05
C MET A 293 -5.18 23.25 -1.08
N GLY A 294 -5.20 24.58 -1.20
CA GLY A 294 -4.26 25.29 -2.08
C GLY A 294 -2.80 25.02 -1.68
N LEU A 295 -2.49 25.10 -0.38
CA LEU A 295 -1.15 24.89 0.15
C LEU A 295 -0.65 23.44 0.01
N ILE A 296 -1.49 22.45 0.36
CA ILE A 296 -1.08 21.03 0.34
C ILE A 296 -1.26 20.39 -1.04
N GLY A 297 -2.32 20.74 -1.77
CA GLY A 297 -2.66 20.13 -3.05
C GLY A 297 -1.97 20.76 -4.26
N THR A 298 -1.64 22.06 -4.22
CA THR A 298 -1.03 22.76 -5.37
C THR A 298 0.28 23.46 -5.06
N ARG A 299 0.71 23.52 -3.79
CA ARG A 299 1.83 24.35 -3.32
C ARG A 299 1.70 25.82 -3.76
N SER A 300 0.48 26.31 -3.94
CA SER A 300 0.18 27.60 -4.57
C SER A 300 -1.04 28.25 -3.93
N LEU A 301 -1.08 29.59 -3.98
CA LEU A 301 -2.24 30.40 -3.58
C LEU A 301 -3.06 30.89 -4.77
N THR A 302 -2.59 30.65 -5.99
CA THR A 302 -3.14 31.20 -7.23
C THR A 302 -3.59 30.14 -8.22
N THR A 303 -3.31 28.87 -7.94
CA THR A 303 -3.65 27.75 -8.84
C THR A 303 -5.02 27.17 -8.46
N PRO A 304 -6.02 27.19 -9.35
CA PRO A 304 -7.31 26.54 -9.10
C PRO A 304 -7.17 25.01 -9.13
N ILE A 305 -8.09 24.30 -8.49
CA ILE A 305 -8.15 22.83 -8.51
C ILE A 305 -9.38 22.40 -9.30
N GLU A 306 -9.19 21.57 -10.32
CA GLU A 306 -10.28 21.07 -11.17
C GLU A 306 -11.25 20.21 -10.37
N GLY A 307 -12.55 20.52 -10.48
CA GLY A 307 -13.62 19.74 -9.86
C GLY A 307 -14.06 18.56 -10.72
N ILE A 308 -14.87 17.69 -10.13
CA ILE A 308 -15.40 16.48 -10.76
C ILE A 308 -16.13 16.80 -12.07
N ASP A 309 -16.95 17.86 -12.10
CA ASP A 309 -17.72 18.26 -13.29
C ASP A 309 -16.81 18.55 -14.49
N GLN A 310 -15.74 19.33 -14.27
CA GLN A 310 -14.79 19.67 -15.32
C GLN A 310 -14.01 18.45 -15.80
N LEU A 311 -13.66 17.55 -14.88
CA LEU A 311 -12.93 16.32 -15.18
C LEU A 311 -13.78 15.33 -15.98
N VAL A 312 -15.08 15.22 -15.68
CA VAL A 312 -16.02 14.40 -16.47
C VAL A 312 -16.14 14.95 -17.90
N GLN A 313 -16.22 16.28 -18.08
CA GLN A 313 -16.23 16.88 -19.41
C GLN A 313 -14.93 16.62 -20.19
N ASN A 314 -13.79 16.62 -19.50
CA ASN A 314 -12.51 16.27 -20.11
C ASN A 314 -12.48 14.79 -20.50
N ALA A 315 -12.96 13.90 -19.63
CA ALA A 315 -13.09 12.48 -19.91
C ALA A 315 -13.97 12.22 -21.15
N GLU A 316 -15.06 12.95 -21.33
CA GLU A 316 -15.91 12.83 -22.54
C GLU A 316 -15.11 13.12 -23.82
N LYS A 317 -14.31 14.20 -23.83
CA LYS A 317 -13.42 14.55 -24.95
C LYS A 317 -12.37 13.47 -25.18
N HIS A 318 -11.78 12.95 -24.11
CA HIS A 318 -10.79 11.88 -24.18
C HIS A 318 -11.38 10.57 -24.73
N ILE A 319 -12.62 10.23 -24.37
CA ILE A 319 -13.33 9.07 -24.94
C ILE A 319 -13.48 9.24 -26.45
N ARG A 320 -13.93 10.42 -26.92
CA ARG A 320 -14.09 10.70 -28.35
C ARG A 320 -12.77 10.60 -29.12
N ASN A 321 -11.68 11.16 -28.58
CA ASN A 321 -10.35 11.01 -29.17
C ASN A 321 -9.86 9.56 -29.14
N GLY A 322 -10.15 8.83 -28.06
CA GLY A 322 -9.83 7.42 -27.92
C GLY A 322 -10.52 6.56 -28.99
N ILE A 323 -11.74 6.90 -29.41
CA ILE A 323 -12.45 6.18 -30.48
C ILE A 323 -11.68 6.30 -31.80
N VAL A 324 -11.12 7.48 -32.09
CA VAL A 324 -10.26 7.70 -33.26
C VAL A 324 -9.03 6.79 -33.21
N ALA A 325 -8.34 6.73 -32.07
CA ALA A 325 -7.22 5.81 -31.88
C ALA A 325 -7.62 4.34 -32.02
N TYR A 326 -8.77 3.95 -31.46
CA TYR A 326 -9.28 2.59 -31.54
C TYR A 326 -9.61 2.18 -32.98
N ASP A 327 -10.22 3.07 -33.78
CA ASP A 327 -10.48 2.81 -35.19
C ASP A 327 -9.20 2.68 -36.01
N ALA A 328 -8.23 3.57 -35.77
CA ALA A 328 -6.92 3.48 -36.40
C ALA A 328 -6.22 2.14 -36.06
N LEU A 329 -6.31 1.69 -34.80
CA LEU A 329 -5.79 0.39 -34.37
C LEU A 329 -6.49 -0.77 -35.08
N GLN A 330 -7.82 -0.75 -35.23
CA GLN A 330 -8.53 -1.80 -35.97
C GLN A 330 -8.08 -1.86 -37.44
N LYS A 331 -7.85 -0.71 -38.09
CA LYS A 331 -7.31 -0.64 -39.45
C LYS A 331 -5.88 -1.20 -39.54
N ILE A 332 -5.02 -0.86 -38.58
CA ILE A 332 -3.65 -1.40 -38.48
C ILE A 332 -3.68 -2.93 -38.35
N ARG A 333 -4.52 -3.46 -37.47
CA ARG A 333 -4.69 -4.92 -37.28
C ARG A 333 -5.20 -5.60 -38.54
N ALA A 334 -6.22 -5.02 -39.19
CA ALA A 334 -6.79 -5.58 -40.41
C ALA A 334 -5.79 -5.60 -41.57
N ALA A 335 -4.88 -4.62 -41.63
CA ALA A 335 -3.80 -4.55 -42.63
C ALA A 335 -2.59 -5.43 -42.28
N GLY A 336 -2.53 -6.03 -41.09
CA GLY A 336 -1.45 -6.90 -40.65
C GLY A 336 -0.19 -6.19 -40.14
N GLY A 337 -0.26 -4.89 -39.85
CA GLY A 337 0.85 -4.13 -39.25
C GLY A 337 0.84 -2.63 -39.56
N THR A 338 1.62 -1.87 -38.80
CA THR A 338 1.63 -0.39 -38.87
C THR A 338 2.14 0.13 -40.22
N ASN A 339 3.06 -0.59 -40.85
CA ASN A 339 3.63 -0.21 -42.14
C ASN A 339 2.68 -0.49 -43.33
N ALA A 340 1.63 -1.28 -43.13
CA ALA A 340 0.68 -1.69 -44.16
C ALA A 340 -0.50 -0.71 -44.33
N VAL A 341 -0.64 0.29 -43.45
CA VAL A 341 -1.69 1.32 -43.53
C VAL A 341 -1.17 2.65 -44.10
N SER A 342 -2.09 3.52 -44.54
CA SER A 342 -1.76 4.87 -45.00
C SER A 342 -1.14 5.72 -43.89
N GLN A 343 -0.41 6.77 -44.26
CA GLN A 343 0.21 7.69 -43.30
C GLN A 343 -0.84 8.34 -42.39
N GLU A 344 -2.01 8.71 -42.93
CA GLU A 344 -3.13 9.28 -42.19
C GLU A 344 -3.59 8.39 -41.02
N VAL A 345 -3.63 7.07 -41.20
CA VAL A 345 -4.01 6.13 -40.14
C VAL A 345 -2.93 6.04 -39.07
N ARG A 346 -1.65 6.11 -39.45
CA ARG A 346 -0.53 6.09 -38.51
C ARG A 346 -0.53 7.37 -37.66
N ASP A 347 -0.73 8.52 -38.29
CA ASP A 347 -0.77 9.81 -37.61
C ASP A 347 -1.98 9.89 -36.67
N ALA A 348 -3.16 9.46 -37.14
CA ALA A 348 -4.36 9.38 -36.30
C ALA A 348 -4.16 8.49 -35.06
N PHE A 349 -3.46 7.36 -35.21
CA PHE A 349 -3.09 6.52 -34.08
C PHE A 349 -2.07 7.19 -33.17
N ALA A 350 -0.98 7.73 -33.71
CA ALA A 350 0.09 8.37 -32.94
C ALA A 350 -0.43 9.52 -32.07
N ASP A 351 -1.23 10.41 -32.66
CA ASP A 351 -1.75 11.61 -32.01
C ASP A 351 -2.78 11.31 -30.90
N ASN A 352 -3.47 10.16 -30.99
CA ASN A 352 -4.59 9.82 -30.10
C ASN A 352 -4.35 8.58 -29.23
N SER A 353 -3.27 7.84 -29.43
CA SER A 353 -2.97 6.57 -28.75
C SER A 353 -3.02 6.67 -27.22
N GLN A 354 -2.58 7.79 -26.64
CA GLN A 354 -2.65 8.08 -25.21
C GLN A 354 -4.08 8.07 -24.63
N TRP A 355 -5.09 8.32 -25.46
CA TRP A 355 -6.51 8.33 -25.06
C TRP A 355 -7.22 7.01 -25.36
N MET A 356 -6.53 6.02 -25.92
CA MET A 356 -7.14 4.75 -26.32
C MET A 356 -7.81 4.03 -25.13
N GLY A 357 -7.23 4.12 -23.93
CA GLY A 357 -7.83 3.55 -22.72
C GLY A 357 -9.22 4.11 -22.39
N TYR A 358 -9.48 5.39 -22.71
CA TYR A 358 -10.79 6.01 -22.52
C TYR A 358 -11.85 5.41 -23.47
N ALA A 359 -11.50 5.08 -24.70
CA ALA A 359 -12.43 4.36 -25.58
C ALA A 359 -12.75 2.95 -25.07
N LEU A 360 -11.82 2.30 -24.35
CA LEU A 360 -12.09 1.00 -23.75
C LEU A 360 -13.12 1.06 -22.61
N LEU A 361 -13.40 2.24 -22.02
CA LEU A 361 -14.50 2.39 -21.05
C LEU A 361 -15.86 2.06 -21.68
N LEU A 362 -16.02 2.32 -22.98
CA LEU A 362 -17.24 2.04 -23.73
C LEU A 362 -17.52 0.54 -23.87
N LYS A 363 -16.51 -0.33 -23.71
CA LYS A 363 -16.68 -1.79 -23.77
C LYS A 363 -17.64 -2.33 -22.71
N ARG A 364 -17.98 -1.53 -21.68
CA ARG A 364 -19.03 -1.85 -20.71
C ARG A 364 -20.45 -1.79 -21.31
N TYR A 365 -20.66 -0.99 -22.36
CA TYR A 365 -21.98 -0.70 -22.92
C TYR A 365 -22.15 -1.16 -24.37
N VAL A 366 -21.05 -1.24 -25.13
CA VAL A 366 -21.06 -1.61 -26.54
C VAL A 366 -19.85 -2.47 -26.89
N ASP A 367 -20.07 -3.51 -27.70
CA ASP A 367 -19.01 -4.44 -28.10
C ASP A 367 -17.91 -3.76 -28.91
N ASP A 368 -18.27 -2.80 -29.78
CA ASP A 368 -17.32 -1.99 -30.54
C ASP A 368 -17.48 -0.50 -30.17
N PRO A 369 -16.47 0.11 -29.50
CA PRO A 369 -16.48 1.52 -29.13
C PRO A 369 -16.80 2.50 -30.27
N ARG A 370 -16.54 2.11 -31.53
CA ARG A 370 -16.83 2.94 -32.72
C ARG A 370 -18.32 3.12 -32.98
N ASN A 371 -19.15 2.23 -32.45
CA ASN A 371 -20.60 2.25 -32.59
C ASN A 371 -21.29 2.89 -31.38
N ALA A 372 -20.54 3.49 -30.46
CA ALA A 372 -21.10 4.10 -29.26
C ALA A 372 -21.98 5.31 -29.60
N THR A 373 -23.12 5.41 -28.94
CA THR A 373 -23.98 6.61 -29.01
C THR A 373 -23.42 7.72 -28.12
N ASP A 374 -23.82 8.97 -28.38
CA ASP A 374 -23.45 10.10 -27.50
C ASP A 374 -23.89 9.89 -26.04
N GLU A 375 -25.05 9.27 -25.83
CA GLU A 375 -25.55 8.91 -24.50
C GLU A 375 -24.62 7.92 -23.79
N GLN A 376 -24.13 6.90 -24.50
CA GLN A 376 -23.17 5.94 -23.96
C GLN A 376 -21.82 6.58 -23.65
N ILE A 377 -21.38 7.55 -24.45
CA ILE A 377 -20.15 8.32 -24.20
C ILE A 377 -20.29 9.16 -22.93
N VAL A 378 -21.40 9.89 -22.77
CA VAL A 378 -21.67 10.67 -21.55
C VAL A 378 -21.76 9.76 -20.32
N LYS A 379 -22.39 8.58 -20.46
CA LYS A 379 -22.47 7.60 -19.38
C LYS A 379 -21.08 7.06 -18.98
N ALA A 380 -20.26 6.69 -19.96
CA ALA A 380 -18.87 6.27 -19.74
C ALA A 380 -18.02 7.35 -19.07
N ALA A 381 -18.21 8.61 -19.46
CA ALA A 381 -17.52 9.75 -18.85
C ALA A 381 -17.91 9.90 -17.37
N ASN A 382 -19.20 9.78 -17.04
CA ASN A 382 -19.66 9.83 -15.64
C ASN A 382 -19.16 8.65 -14.80
N ASP A 383 -19.05 7.46 -15.40
CA ASP A 383 -18.48 6.27 -14.75
C ASP A 383 -16.98 6.41 -14.42
N THR A 384 -16.31 7.49 -14.86
CA THR A 384 -14.94 7.81 -14.41
C THR A 384 -14.87 8.33 -12.98
N VAL A 385 -15.99 8.75 -12.41
CA VAL A 385 -16.06 9.25 -11.02
C VAL A 385 -16.13 8.07 -10.06
N PRO A 386 -15.09 7.82 -9.23
CA PRO A 386 -15.17 6.79 -8.21
C PRO A 386 -16.16 7.19 -7.11
N GLY A 387 -16.55 6.23 -6.25
CA GLY A 387 -17.49 6.53 -5.17
C GLY A 387 -16.96 7.61 -4.22
N VAL A 388 -17.59 8.78 -4.21
CA VAL A 388 -17.08 9.97 -3.49
C VAL A 388 -17.20 9.81 -1.98
N LEU A 389 -18.38 9.40 -1.48
CA LEU A 389 -18.64 9.22 -0.05
C LEU A 389 -17.64 8.28 0.66
N PRO A 390 -17.36 7.05 0.18
CA PRO A 390 -16.40 6.18 0.84
C PRO A 390 -14.96 6.72 0.77
N LEU A 391 -14.55 7.36 -0.34
CA LEU A 391 -13.21 7.94 -0.46
C LEU A 391 -13.00 9.12 0.49
N PHE A 392 -13.99 10.00 0.55
CA PHE A 392 -14.01 11.12 1.49
C PHE A 392 -13.77 10.60 2.92
N TRP A 393 -14.64 9.72 3.43
CA TRP A 393 -14.52 9.26 4.81
C TRP A 393 -13.29 8.40 5.09
N ALA A 394 -12.88 7.53 4.17
CA ALA A 394 -11.66 6.76 4.32
C ALA A 394 -10.45 7.66 4.50
N PHE A 395 -10.32 8.72 3.69
CA PHE A 395 -9.23 9.68 3.82
C PHE A 395 -9.27 10.43 5.15
N ARG A 396 -10.43 10.93 5.60
CA ARG A 396 -10.52 11.69 6.87
C ARG A 396 -10.22 10.80 8.08
N ILE A 397 -10.68 9.55 8.08
CA ILE A 397 -10.36 8.57 9.14
C ILE A 397 -8.86 8.30 9.17
N MET A 398 -8.24 8.02 8.01
CA MET A 398 -6.80 7.78 7.89
C MET A 398 -5.99 8.97 8.44
N VAL A 399 -6.28 10.18 7.97
CA VAL A 399 -5.57 11.40 8.39
C VAL A 399 -5.77 11.68 9.88
N GLY A 400 -7.01 11.55 10.38
CA GLY A 400 -7.32 11.74 11.79
C GLY A 400 -6.55 10.77 12.71
N ILE A 401 -6.47 9.50 12.31
CA ILE A 401 -5.64 8.51 13.02
C ILE A 401 -4.16 8.88 12.93
N GLY A 402 -3.65 9.27 11.75
CA GLY A 402 -2.25 9.67 11.58
C GLY A 402 -1.81 10.77 12.56
N PHE A 403 -2.60 11.84 12.68
CA PHE A 403 -2.34 12.91 13.66
C PHE A 403 -2.44 12.41 15.12
N PHE A 404 -3.40 11.54 15.41
CA PHE A 404 -3.49 10.92 16.74
C PHE A 404 -2.25 10.07 17.07
N LEU A 405 -1.69 9.31 16.12
CA LEU A 405 -0.48 8.51 16.33
C LEU A 405 0.74 9.38 16.62
N ILE A 406 0.88 10.53 15.95
CA ILE A 406 1.92 11.53 16.26
C ILE A 406 1.77 12.02 17.71
N LEU A 407 0.55 12.42 18.09
CA LEU A 407 0.29 12.92 19.45
C LEU A 407 0.59 11.85 20.50
N LEU A 408 0.17 10.61 20.26
CA LEU A 408 0.36 9.49 21.17
C LEU A 408 1.86 9.16 21.33
N THR A 409 2.56 8.93 20.23
CA THR A 409 3.99 8.59 20.25
C THR A 409 4.84 9.74 20.79
N GLY A 410 4.52 10.99 20.43
CA GLY A 410 5.15 12.19 20.99
C GLY A 410 4.96 12.32 22.49
N THR A 411 3.76 12.04 22.99
CA THR A 411 3.48 12.01 24.43
C THR A 411 4.32 10.95 25.14
N PHE A 412 4.36 9.72 24.63
CA PHE A 412 5.18 8.65 25.22
C PHE A 412 6.68 8.91 25.10
N PHE A 413 7.14 9.58 24.04
CA PHE A 413 8.53 10.02 23.89
C PHE A 413 8.92 11.02 24.99
N VAL A 414 8.08 12.03 25.26
CA VAL A 414 8.29 12.99 26.35
C VAL A 414 8.26 12.31 27.72
N LEU A 415 7.33 11.38 27.95
CA LEU A 415 7.27 10.60 29.20
C LEU A 415 8.51 9.71 29.38
N SER A 416 9.01 9.13 28.28
CA SER A 416 10.26 8.37 28.26
C SER A 416 11.44 9.24 28.69
N ALA A 417 11.59 10.43 28.08
CA ALA A 417 12.66 11.37 28.42
C ALA A 417 12.61 11.84 29.89
N ARG A 418 11.41 11.96 30.46
CA ARG A 418 11.18 12.31 31.87
C ARG A 418 11.20 11.12 32.83
N ARG A 419 11.48 9.90 32.35
CA ARG A 419 11.47 8.65 33.13
C ARG A 419 10.15 8.41 33.88
N ALA A 420 9.03 8.79 33.27
CA ALA A 420 7.69 8.78 33.88
C ALA A 420 6.68 7.92 33.10
N LEU A 421 7.16 6.88 32.39
CA LEU A 421 6.34 6.02 31.51
C LEU A 421 5.19 5.30 32.23
N ASP A 422 5.36 4.99 33.50
CA ASP A 422 4.39 4.29 34.35
C ASP A 422 3.54 5.22 35.23
N ARG A 423 3.73 6.54 35.12
CA ARG A 423 3.08 7.54 35.99
C ARG A 423 1.57 7.70 35.73
N TYR A 424 1.12 7.48 34.49
CA TYR A 424 -0.24 7.80 34.07
C TYR A 424 -0.98 6.57 33.51
N PRO A 425 -1.68 5.79 34.36
CA PRO A 425 -2.38 4.57 33.93
C PRO A 425 -3.42 4.79 32.84
N PHE A 426 -4.04 5.97 32.78
CA PHE A 426 -4.97 6.32 31.71
C PHE A 426 -4.29 6.32 30.33
N LEU A 427 -3.11 6.93 30.21
CA LEU A 427 -2.36 6.97 28.95
C LEU A 427 -1.90 5.57 28.53
N LEU A 428 -1.56 4.70 29.48
CA LEU A 428 -1.26 3.30 29.19
C LEU A 428 -2.49 2.55 28.63
N LYS A 429 -3.70 2.83 29.13
CA LYS A 429 -4.93 2.26 28.56
C LYS A 429 -5.17 2.78 27.14
N VAL A 430 -4.97 4.08 26.90
CA VAL A 430 -5.07 4.67 25.56
C VAL A 430 -4.10 3.97 24.59
N ALA A 431 -2.86 3.73 25.00
CA ALA A 431 -1.88 2.99 24.21
C ALA A 431 -2.34 1.56 23.85
N VAL A 432 -2.99 0.85 24.78
CA VAL A 432 -3.55 -0.49 24.52
C VAL A 432 -4.71 -0.42 23.53
N PHE A 433 -5.65 0.52 23.70
CA PHE A 433 -6.78 0.67 22.79
C PHE A 433 -6.38 1.27 21.43
N ALA A 434 -5.21 1.88 21.33
CA ALA A 434 -4.66 2.38 20.08
C ALA A 434 -4.10 1.29 19.17
N ILE A 435 -3.87 0.06 19.67
CA ILE A 435 -3.33 -1.06 18.90
C ILE A 435 -4.02 -1.21 17.53
N PRO A 436 -5.36 -1.33 17.39
CA PRO A 436 -5.99 -1.53 16.08
C PRO A 436 -5.96 -0.31 15.15
N LEU A 437 -5.65 0.90 15.64
CA LEU A 437 -5.82 2.13 14.85
C LEU A 437 -4.90 2.21 13.61
N PRO A 438 -3.60 1.87 13.67
CA PRO A 438 -2.73 1.88 12.49
C PRO A 438 -3.20 0.92 11.40
N TRP A 439 -3.77 -0.24 11.76
CA TRP A 439 -4.38 -1.15 10.78
C TRP A 439 -5.57 -0.50 10.10
N ILE A 440 -6.49 0.10 10.87
CA ILE A 440 -7.65 0.82 10.30
C ILE A 440 -7.18 1.93 9.36
N ALA A 441 -6.19 2.73 9.75
CA ALA A 441 -5.64 3.79 8.90
C ALA A 441 -4.99 3.23 7.63
N ALA A 442 -4.23 2.13 7.73
CA ALA A 442 -3.59 1.49 6.59
C ALA A 442 -4.61 0.95 5.59
N GLU A 443 -5.65 0.24 6.06
CA GLU A 443 -6.72 -0.26 5.18
C GLU A 443 -7.48 0.88 4.52
N MET A 444 -7.83 1.93 5.27
CA MET A 444 -8.46 3.12 4.70
C MET A 444 -7.55 3.81 3.66
N GLY A 445 -6.24 3.87 3.90
CA GLY A 445 -5.27 4.41 2.94
C GLY A 445 -5.20 3.61 1.65
N TRP A 446 -5.22 2.28 1.73
CA TRP A 446 -5.29 1.42 0.54
C TRP A 446 -6.61 1.56 -0.21
N VAL A 447 -7.74 1.68 0.51
CA VAL A 447 -9.03 2.00 -0.10
C VAL A 447 -8.94 3.32 -0.86
N VAL A 448 -8.41 4.39 -0.25
CA VAL A 448 -8.23 5.68 -0.91
C VAL A 448 -7.36 5.56 -2.17
N ALA A 449 -6.25 4.84 -2.09
CA ALA A 449 -5.29 4.72 -3.19
C ALA A 449 -5.83 3.86 -4.36
N GLU A 450 -6.50 2.76 -4.08
CA GLU A 450 -6.88 1.74 -5.07
C GLU A 450 -8.34 1.85 -5.51
N PHE A 451 -9.27 2.13 -4.58
CA PHE A 451 -10.65 2.45 -4.95
C PHE A 451 -10.73 3.81 -5.62
N GLY A 452 -9.87 4.75 -5.25
CA GLY A 452 -9.77 6.06 -5.91
C GLY A 452 -9.19 6.02 -7.32
N ARG A 453 -8.59 4.91 -7.75
CA ARG A 453 -8.14 4.69 -9.14
C ARG A 453 -9.27 4.16 -10.03
N GLN A 454 -10.39 3.72 -9.46
CA GLN A 454 -11.52 3.26 -10.26
C GLN A 454 -11.99 4.39 -11.19
N PRO A 455 -12.33 4.07 -12.46
CA PRO A 455 -12.59 2.74 -13.02
C PRO A 455 -11.38 2.00 -13.62
N TRP A 456 -10.16 2.48 -13.39
CA TRP A 456 -8.94 2.00 -14.03
C TRP A 456 -8.21 0.89 -13.25
N SER A 457 -7.80 -0.16 -13.97
CA SER A 457 -6.76 -1.09 -13.49
C SER A 457 -5.39 -0.44 -13.61
N ILE A 458 -5.14 0.21 -14.76
CA ILE A 458 -3.97 1.06 -15.03
C ILE A 458 -4.51 2.42 -15.44
N GLU A 459 -4.14 3.46 -14.71
CA GLU A 459 -4.67 4.82 -14.87
C GLU A 459 -4.60 5.27 -16.34
N GLY A 460 -5.75 5.68 -16.91
CA GLY A 460 -5.87 6.17 -18.29
C GLY A 460 -5.64 5.16 -19.41
N ILE A 461 -5.16 3.94 -19.11
CA ILE A 461 -4.74 2.94 -20.10
C ILE A 461 -5.69 1.76 -20.17
N LEU A 462 -5.98 1.12 -19.03
CA LEU A 462 -6.72 -0.15 -19.00
C LEU A 462 -7.86 -0.10 -17.97
N PRO A 463 -9.13 -0.04 -18.41
CA PRO A 463 -10.29 -0.14 -17.53
C PRO A 463 -10.40 -1.49 -16.83
N THR A 464 -10.89 -1.48 -15.59
CA THR A 464 -11.13 -2.70 -14.80
C THR A 464 -12.07 -3.69 -15.47
N ALA A 465 -13.12 -3.20 -16.14
CA ALA A 465 -14.11 -4.04 -16.81
C ALA A 465 -13.53 -4.89 -17.95
N VAL A 466 -12.44 -4.44 -18.58
CA VAL A 466 -11.79 -5.14 -19.70
C VAL A 466 -10.63 -6.03 -19.21
N ALA A 467 -10.11 -5.77 -18.02
CA ALA A 467 -8.93 -6.44 -17.46
C ALA A 467 -9.19 -7.86 -16.91
N VAL A 468 -10.45 -8.18 -16.60
CA VAL A 468 -10.86 -9.41 -15.89
C VAL A 468 -10.85 -10.63 -16.82
N SER A 469 -10.48 -11.80 -16.26
CA SER A 469 -10.55 -13.08 -16.95
C SER A 469 -11.98 -13.47 -17.32
N ASN A 470 -12.15 -14.17 -18.45
CA ASN A 470 -13.44 -14.74 -18.84
C ASN A 470 -13.77 -15.99 -18.01
N LEU A 471 -14.25 -15.78 -16.78
CA LEU A 471 -14.60 -16.82 -15.81
C LEU A 471 -16.11 -16.83 -15.53
N GLY A 472 -16.63 -18.00 -15.13
CA GLY A 472 -18.01 -18.11 -14.66
C GLY A 472 -18.19 -17.45 -13.29
N ALA A 473 -19.27 -16.68 -13.10
CA ALA A 473 -19.58 -16.00 -11.84
C ALA A 473 -19.67 -16.97 -10.64
N SER A 474 -20.17 -18.19 -10.86
CA SER A 474 -20.24 -19.24 -9.84
C SER A 474 -18.85 -19.69 -9.37
N THR A 475 -17.89 -19.80 -10.28
CA THR A 475 -16.50 -20.17 -9.97
C THR A 475 -15.82 -19.10 -9.12
N VAL A 476 -16.00 -17.83 -9.46
CA VAL A 476 -15.45 -16.71 -8.69
C VAL A 476 -16.12 -16.62 -7.32
N LEU A 477 -17.44 -16.78 -7.24
CA LEU A 477 -18.15 -16.79 -5.96
C LEU A 477 -17.69 -17.93 -5.04
N LEU A 478 -17.53 -19.15 -5.57
CA LEU A 478 -17.06 -20.30 -4.81
C LEU A 478 -15.64 -20.06 -4.25
N THR A 479 -14.76 -19.48 -5.06
CA THR A 479 -13.39 -19.17 -4.65
C THR A 479 -13.33 -18.01 -3.64
N ILE A 480 -14.21 -17.01 -3.75
CA ILE A 480 -14.39 -15.97 -2.71
C ILE A 480 -14.77 -16.61 -1.37
N VAL A 481 -15.79 -17.47 -1.35
CA VAL A 481 -16.22 -18.15 -0.12
C VAL A 481 -15.07 -18.99 0.45
N GLY A 482 -14.34 -19.73 -0.40
CA GLY A 482 -13.17 -20.49 0.00
C GLY A 482 -12.08 -19.61 0.66
N PHE A 483 -11.72 -18.49 0.03
CA PHE A 483 -10.72 -17.57 0.59
C PHE A 483 -11.19 -16.93 1.89
N VAL A 484 -12.44 -16.47 1.98
CA VAL A 484 -12.98 -15.87 3.21
C VAL A 484 -12.93 -16.87 4.36
N VAL A 485 -13.34 -18.12 4.14
CA VAL A 485 -13.30 -19.16 5.17
C VAL A 485 -11.87 -19.44 5.60
N ILE A 486 -10.96 -19.70 4.66
CA ILE A 486 -9.56 -20.03 4.96
C ILE A 486 -8.88 -18.87 5.70
N TYR A 487 -9.01 -17.64 5.21
CA TYR A 487 -8.37 -16.49 5.83
C TYR A 487 -8.96 -16.14 7.19
N THR A 488 -10.27 -16.30 7.38
CA THR A 488 -10.89 -16.12 8.70
C THR A 488 -10.37 -17.15 9.70
N VAL A 489 -10.27 -18.43 9.31
CA VAL A 489 -9.71 -19.47 10.18
C VAL A 489 -8.26 -19.18 10.52
N LEU A 490 -7.44 -18.85 9.52
CA LEU A 490 -6.02 -18.56 9.74
C LEU A 490 -5.82 -17.31 10.62
N PHE A 491 -6.61 -16.26 10.42
CA PHE A 491 -6.59 -15.07 11.25
C PHE A 491 -6.97 -15.37 12.71
N ILE A 492 -7.99 -16.20 12.95
CA ILE A 492 -8.37 -16.63 14.31
C ILE A 492 -7.22 -17.41 14.97
N ILE A 493 -6.59 -18.31 14.24
CA ILE A 493 -5.45 -19.10 14.75
C ILE A 493 -4.28 -18.18 15.10
N GLU A 494 -3.91 -17.28 14.19
CA GLU A 494 -2.80 -16.35 14.38
C GLU A 494 -3.04 -15.42 15.58
N MET A 495 -4.21 -14.80 15.68
CA MET A 495 -4.58 -13.96 16.83
C MET A 495 -4.56 -14.77 18.14
N GLY A 496 -5.01 -16.02 18.11
CA GLY A 496 -4.91 -16.95 19.25
C GLY A 496 -3.46 -17.20 19.68
N LEU A 497 -2.56 -17.42 18.72
CA LEU A 497 -1.12 -17.62 18.97
C LEU A 497 -0.45 -16.34 19.48
N MET A 498 -0.71 -15.18 18.85
CA MET A 498 -0.25 -13.87 19.29
C MET A 498 -0.62 -13.60 20.74
N LEU A 499 -1.91 -13.71 21.07
CA LEU A 499 -2.39 -13.47 22.44
C LEU A 499 -1.81 -14.47 23.44
N ARG A 500 -1.60 -15.72 23.04
CA ARG A 500 -0.96 -16.74 23.89
C ARG A 500 0.50 -16.38 24.16
N ALA A 501 1.26 -15.98 23.15
CA ALA A 501 2.65 -15.56 23.28
C ALA A 501 2.78 -14.29 24.14
N ILE A 502 1.92 -13.28 23.94
CA ILE A 502 1.87 -12.07 24.77
C ILE A 502 1.50 -12.39 26.22
N LYS A 503 0.57 -13.32 26.47
CA LYS A 503 0.20 -13.71 27.84
C LYS A 503 1.32 -14.46 28.56
N ALA A 504 2.03 -15.33 27.84
CA ALA A 504 3.21 -16.04 28.35
C ALA A 504 4.29 -15.03 28.75
N GLY A 505 4.57 -14.07 27.87
CA GLY A 505 5.57 -13.04 28.10
C GLY A 505 6.99 -13.51 27.77
N PRO A 506 7.99 -12.65 27.98
CA PRO A 506 9.38 -12.94 27.66
C PRO A 506 9.95 -14.04 28.57
N GLU A 507 10.60 -15.05 27.99
CA GLU A 507 11.34 -16.07 28.76
C GLU A 507 12.64 -15.50 29.32
N PRO A 508 13.05 -15.85 30.56
CA PRO A 508 14.34 -15.43 31.10
C PRO A 508 15.50 -15.90 30.23
N ASP A 509 16.38 -14.99 29.82
CA ASP A 509 17.57 -15.33 29.05
C ASP A 509 18.83 -15.26 29.92
N SER A 510 19.22 -16.40 30.48
CA SER A 510 20.38 -16.54 31.36
C SER A 510 21.57 -17.25 30.72
N LYS A 511 21.46 -17.67 29.45
CA LYS A 511 22.52 -18.42 28.78
C LYS A 511 23.68 -17.48 28.42
N PRO A 512 24.96 -17.86 28.64
CA PRO A 512 26.09 -17.09 28.14
C PRO A 512 26.07 -17.05 26.60
N GLU A 513 26.80 -16.10 26.00
CA GLU A 513 26.98 -16.06 24.55
C GLU A 513 27.60 -17.36 24.03
N ALA A 514 27.17 -17.83 22.86
CA ALA A 514 27.74 -19.01 22.23
C ALA A 514 29.22 -18.75 21.91
N MET A 515 30.11 -19.53 22.53
CA MET A 515 31.52 -19.55 22.15
C MET A 515 31.68 -20.29 20.83
N LEU A 516 31.83 -19.56 19.74
CA LEU A 516 31.99 -20.15 18.40
C LEU A 516 33.42 -20.58 18.05
N ALA A 517 34.41 -20.10 18.79
CA ALA A 517 35.79 -20.56 18.69
C ALA A 517 36.30 -20.90 20.10
N PRO A 518 36.99 -22.03 20.29
CA PRO A 518 37.68 -22.28 21.55
C PRO A 518 38.78 -21.24 21.74
N ALA A 519 39.00 -20.81 22.99
CA ALA A 519 40.05 -19.85 23.36
C ALA A 519 41.49 -20.33 23.05
N SER A 520 41.65 -21.53 22.49
CA SER A 520 42.92 -22.18 22.18
C SER A 520 43.46 -21.91 20.76
N ILE A 521 42.78 -21.12 19.93
CA ILE A 521 43.38 -20.67 18.65
C ILE A 521 44.22 -19.43 18.95
N ALA A 522 45.42 -19.65 19.51
CA ALA A 522 46.46 -18.64 19.54
C ALA A 522 46.84 -18.29 18.08
N PRO A 523 47.07 -17.00 17.75
CA PRO A 523 47.65 -16.66 16.46
C PRO A 523 48.98 -17.38 16.34
N ALA A 524 49.19 -18.09 15.22
CA ALA A 524 50.49 -18.68 14.92
C ALA A 524 51.54 -17.56 14.88
N GLU A 525 52.61 -17.71 15.68
CA GLU A 525 53.76 -16.79 15.71
C GLU A 525 54.46 -16.67 14.35
#